data_AF-A0A4V2U9Y1-F1
#
_entry.id   AF-A0A4V2U9Y1-F1
#
_cell.length_a   1.000
_cell.length_b   1.000
_cell.length_c   1.000
_cell.angle_alpha   90.00
_cell.angle_beta   90.00
_cell.angle_gamma   90.00
#
_symmetry.space_group_name_H-M   'P 1'
#
loop_
_entity.id
_entity.type
_entity.pdbx_description
1 polymer ?
#
loop_
_entity_poly.entity_id
_entity_poly.type
_entity_poly.pdbx_seq_one_letter_code
_entity_poly.pdbx_strand_id
1 'polypeptide(L)'
;MLRFVELELGQGWAAEPNAPDPEVSVAASSVDVRFRSYRPVRDEKPSGIFKALNLFSKAGPRFDEAWSTLSFIGCTRWRWDETNDHKWYEVDGHGRYSGIAPDWGKFYELIGHDPIRDAVPWETIRADTANSRHFLYYFRDETLEFMAEEWSFIPSPTV
;
A
#
# COMPACT_ATOMS: atom_id res chain seq x y z
N MET A 1 14.24 16.91 -8.91
CA MET A 1 12.88 16.52 -9.32
C MET A 1 12.47 15.33 -8.48
N LEU A 2 11.27 15.38 -7.90
CA LEU A 2 10.68 14.25 -7.16
C LEU A 2 10.21 13.18 -8.15
N ARG A 3 10.41 11.91 -7.81
CA ARG A 3 9.97 10.76 -8.61
C ARG A 3 9.24 9.77 -7.73
N PHE A 4 8.21 9.13 -8.28
CA PHE A 4 7.42 8.08 -7.63
C PHE A 4 7.83 6.75 -8.24
N VAL A 5 8.32 5.83 -7.42
CA VAL A 5 8.64 4.45 -7.82
C VAL A 5 7.59 3.55 -7.20
N GLU A 6 6.74 2.94 -8.02
CA GLU A 6 5.73 1.98 -7.56
C GLU A 6 6.42 0.75 -6.95
N LEU A 7 5.92 0.33 -5.80
CA LEU A 7 6.36 -0.84 -5.05
C LEU A 7 5.23 -1.85 -5.00
N GLU A 8 5.56 -3.12 -5.24
CA GLU A 8 4.62 -4.23 -5.07
C GLU A 8 4.81 -4.86 -3.69
N LEU A 9 3.72 -5.17 -2.98
CA LEU A 9 3.73 -5.88 -1.69
C LEU A 9 4.33 -7.30 -1.80
N GLY A 10 4.53 -7.80 -3.03
CA GLY A 10 5.16 -9.08 -3.35
C GLY A 10 4.17 -10.21 -3.58
N GLN A 11 4.60 -11.23 -4.34
CA GLN A 11 3.84 -12.46 -4.61
C GLN A 11 2.40 -12.24 -5.16
N GLY A 12 2.15 -11.09 -5.80
CA GLY A 12 0.85 -10.73 -6.36
C GLY A 12 -0.20 -10.27 -5.35
N TRP A 13 0.19 -9.96 -4.11
CA TRP A 13 -0.70 -9.34 -3.11
C TRP A 13 -0.94 -7.86 -3.41
N ALA A 14 -2.17 -7.42 -3.20
CA ALA A 14 -2.60 -6.03 -3.28
C ALA A 14 -3.56 -5.69 -2.13
N ALA A 15 -3.70 -4.41 -1.76
CA ALA A 15 -4.75 -3.97 -0.83
C ALA A 15 -6.14 -4.08 -1.48
N GLU A 16 -7.09 -4.73 -0.82
CA GLU A 16 -8.42 -5.03 -1.38
C GLU A 16 -9.38 -3.85 -1.29
N PRO A 17 -10.15 -3.52 -2.34
CA PRO A 17 -9.80 -2.62 -3.45
C PRO A 17 -9.41 -1.18 -3.04
N ASN A 18 -8.98 -0.98 -1.79
CA ASN A 18 -7.88 -0.12 -1.33
C ASN A 18 -7.87 -0.10 0.23
N ALA A 19 -8.18 -1.24 0.87
CA ALA A 19 -8.34 -1.47 2.31
C ALA A 19 -8.84 -0.27 3.13
N PRO A 20 -10.17 -0.09 3.30
CA PRO A 20 -10.76 1.13 3.87
C PRO A 20 -10.39 1.39 5.33
N ASP A 21 -10.05 0.34 6.09
CA ASP A 21 -9.81 0.42 7.52
C ASP A 21 -8.38 -0.06 7.84
N PRO A 22 -7.33 0.67 7.43
CA PRO A 22 -5.97 0.34 7.85
C PRO A 22 -5.82 0.59 9.36
N GLU A 23 -5.09 -0.26 10.05
CA GLU A 23 -4.77 -0.08 11.47
C GLU A 23 -3.27 0.21 11.60
N VAL A 24 -2.91 1.33 12.23
CA VAL A 24 -1.50 1.68 12.49
C VAL A 24 -1.17 1.38 13.94
N SER A 25 -0.04 0.71 14.16
CA SER A 25 0.55 0.51 15.48
C SER A 25 2.04 0.88 15.46
N VAL A 26 2.48 1.55 16.52
CA VAL A 26 3.86 2.02 16.64
C VAL A 26 4.60 1.18 17.68
N ALA A 27 5.72 0.57 17.29
CA ALA A 27 6.53 -0.29 18.14
C ALA A 27 7.99 0.16 18.13
N ALA A 28 8.41 0.91 19.15
CA ALA A 28 9.76 1.47 19.33
C ALA A 28 10.26 2.27 18.11
N SER A 29 10.84 1.59 17.11
CA SER A 29 11.38 2.16 15.87
C SER A 29 10.77 1.51 14.61
N SER A 30 9.63 0.84 14.74
CA SER A 30 8.84 0.31 13.63
C SER A 30 7.43 0.89 13.67
N VAL A 31 6.85 1.10 12.51
CA VAL A 31 5.42 1.39 12.38
C VAL A 31 4.81 0.31 11.52
N ASP A 32 3.83 -0.40 12.07
CA ASP A 32 3.15 -1.50 11.41
C ASP A 32 1.76 -1.06 10.98
N VAL A 33 1.46 -1.28 9.70
CA VAL A 33 0.15 -1.02 9.09
C VAL A 33 -0.51 -2.35 8.79
N ARG A 34 -1.61 -2.64 9.46
CA ARG A 34 -2.40 -3.85 9.24
C ARG A 34 -3.61 -3.52 8.39
N PHE A 35 -3.86 -4.31 7.34
CA PHE A 35 -4.97 -4.09 6.42
C PHE A 35 -5.39 -5.38 5.71
N ARG A 36 -6.54 -5.37 5.03
CA ARG A 36 -6.99 -6.49 4.20
C ARG A 36 -6.31 -6.48 2.83
N SER A 37 -5.74 -7.61 2.48
CA SER A 37 -5.11 -7.80 1.17
C SER A 37 -5.67 -9.02 0.46
N TYR A 38 -5.58 -9.01 -0.86
CA TYR A 38 -5.99 -10.12 -1.71
C TYR A 38 -4.89 -10.46 -2.72
N ARG A 39 -4.87 -11.71 -3.20
CA ARG A 39 -4.08 -12.12 -4.37
C ARG A 39 -4.91 -13.00 -5.30
N PRO A 40 -4.79 -12.85 -6.63
CA PRO A 40 -5.45 -13.76 -7.57
C PRO A 40 -4.88 -15.18 -7.47
N VAL A 41 -5.76 -16.17 -7.32
CA VAL A 41 -5.38 -17.59 -7.40
C VAL A 41 -5.22 -17.95 -8.87
N ARG A 42 -4.05 -18.47 -9.25
CA ARG A 42 -3.85 -19.02 -10.59
C ARG A 42 -4.61 -20.33 -10.68
N ASP A 43 -5.64 -20.39 -11.53
CA ASP A 43 -6.27 -21.65 -11.89
C ASP A 43 -5.20 -22.56 -12.54
N GLU A 44 -4.85 -23.65 -11.87
CA GLU A 44 -4.19 -24.76 -12.55
C GLU A 44 -5.16 -25.25 -13.63
N LYS A 45 -4.81 -25.02 -14.90
CA LYS A 45 -5.62 -25.52 -16.01
C LYS A 45 -5.77 -27.03 -15.83
N PRO A 46 -7.00 -27.58 -15.73
CA PRO A 46 -7.17 -29.02 -15.64
C PRO A 46 -6.55 -29.64 -16.89
N SER A 47 -5.54 -30.49 -16.70
CA SER A 47 -4.94 -31.26 -17.78
C SER A 47 -5.75 -32.54 -18.01
N GLY A 48 -5.96 -32.90 -19.28
CA GLY A 48 -6.63 -34.14 -19.66
C GLY A 48 -8.16 -34.10 -19.76
N ILE A 49 -8.76 -35.29 -19.63
CA ILE A 49 -10.14 -35.67 -20.02
C ILE A 49 -11.22 -34.85 -19.28
N PHE A 50 -10.88 -34.19 -18.17
CA PHE A 50 -11.76 -33.33 -17.37
C PHE A 50 -12.05 -31.96 -17.99
N LYS A 51 -11.34 -31.57 -19.07
CA LYS A 51 -11.56 -30.29 -19.76
C LYS A 51 -12.95 -30.20 -20.42
N ALA A 52 -13.52 -31.33 -20.85
CA ALA A 52 -14.81 -31.39 -21.52
C ALA A 52 -16.01 -31.28 -20.56
N LEU A 53 -15.84 -31.65 -19.29
CA LEU A 53 -16.89 -31.59 -18.26
C LEU A 53 -17.02 -30.19 -17.63
N ASN A 54 -16.01 -29.34 -17.78
CA ASN A 54 -15.96 -28.00 -17.17
C ASN A 54 -16.48 -26.87 -18.07
N LEU A 55 -17.16 -27.19 -19.18
CA LEU A 55 -17.67 -26.19 -20.14
C LEU A 55 -18.84 -25.35 -19.59
N PHE A 56 -19.42 -25.73 -18.43
CA PHE A 56 -20.60 -25.10 -17.84
C PHE A 56 -20.36 -24.50 -16.43
N SER A 57 -19.15 -24.60 -15.88
CA SER A 57 -18.81 -23.99 -14.59
C SER A 57 -18.27 -22.58 -14.81
N LYS A 58 -19.15 -21.57 -14.75
CA LYS A 58 -18.73 -20.16 -14.54
C LYS A 58 -18.28 -19.98 -13.09
N ALA A 59 -17.16 -20.58 -12.71
CA ALA A 59 -16.47 -20.14 -11.50
C ALA A 59 -15.90 -18.74 -11.78
N GLY A 60 -16.27 -17.75 -10.96
CA GLY A 60 -15.63 -16.43 -10.99
C GLY A 60 -14.14 -16.54 -10.65
N PRO A 61 -13.34 -15.50 -10.94
CA PRO A 61 -11.94 -15.47 -10.52
C PRO A 61 -11.84 -15.72 -9.01
N ARG A 62 -10.93 -16.61 -8.62
CA ARG A 62 -10.67 -16.92 -7.22
C ARG A 62 -9.57 -16.01 -6.70
N PHE A 63 -9.74 -15.56 -5.47
CA PHE A 63 -8.76 -14.75 -4.75
C PHE A 63 -8.49 -15.38 -3.39
N ASP A 64 -7.23 -15.34 -2.95
CA ASP A 64 -6.90 -15.56 -1.55
C ASP A 64 -6.98 -14.20 -0.85
N GLU A 65 -7.70 -14.14 0.26
CA GLU A 65 -7.82 -12.96 1.11
C GLU A 65 -7.13 -13.22 2.46
N ALA A 66 -6.47 -12.20 2.98
CA ALA A 66 -5.76 -12.28 4.25
C ALA A 66 -5.72 -10.92 4.95
N TRP A 67 -5.64 -10.95 6.28
CA TRP A 67 -5.11 -9.83 7.03
C TRP A 67 -3.60 -9.80 6.84
N SER A 68 -3.05 -8.65 6.48
CA SER A 68 -1.62 -8.50 6.22
C SER A 68 -1.05 -7.34 6.98
N THR A 69 0.25 -7.44 7.28
CA THR A 69 1.00 -6.40 7.97
C THR A 69 2.09 -5.88 7.04
N LEU A 70 2.11 -4.56 6.82
CA LEU A 70 3.18 -3.82 6.20
C LEU A 70 3.96 -3.08 7.29
N SER A 71 5.20 -3.47 7.51
CA SER A 71 6.07 -2.92 8.56
C SER A 71 7.10 -1.97 7.98
N PHE A 72 7.22 -0.78 8.57
CA PHE A 72 8.23 0.23 8.24
C PHE A 72 9.32 0.24 9.30
N ILE A 73 10.45 -0.37 8.98
CA ILE A 73 11.55 -0.64 9.92
C ILE A 73 12.48 0.57 9.97
N GLY A 74 12.93 0.91 11.17
CA GLY A 74 13.75 2.11 11.38
C GLY A 74 12.96 3.40 11.14
N CYS A 75 11.63 3.37 11.29
CA CYS A 75 10.76 4.52 11.10
C CYS A 75 11.18 5.68 12.00
N THR A 76 11.37 6.85 11.40
CA THR A 76 11.76 8.09 12.08
C THR A 76 10.55 8.98 12.29
N ARG A 77 9.64 9.00 11.32
CA ARG A 77 8.37 9.71 11.40
C ARG A 77 7.35 9.15 10.43
N TRP A 78 6.10 9.35 10.74
CA TRP A 78 4.98 8.92 9.92
C TRP A 78 3.84 9.92 10.00
N ARG A 79 2.86 9.83 9.11
CA ARG A 79 1.62 10.59 9.20
C ARG A 79 0.45 9.85 8.60
N TRP A 80 -0.71 10.21 9.11
CA TRP A 80 -2.01 9.81 8.62
C TRP A 80 -2.71 11.03 8.03
N ASP A 81 -3.31 10.86 6.86
CA ASP A 81 -4.03 11.91 6.18
C ASP A 81 -5.36 11.39 5.64
N GLU A 82 -6.45 12.12 5.90
CA GLU A 82 -7.82 11.74 5.51
C GLU A 82 -8.15 12.09 4.04
N THR A 83 -7.15 12.32 3.19
CA THR A 83 -7.37 12.39 1.74
C THR A 83 -7.81 11.02 1.26
N ASN A 84 -8.96 10.99 0.58
CA ASN A 84 -9.51 9.80 -0.07
C ASN A 84 -9.44 9.89 -1.60
N ASP A 85 -9.77 8.78 -2.27
CA ASP A 85 -9.77 8.69 -3.74
C ASP A 85 -10.63 9.77 -4.39
N HIS A 86 -11.84 10.01 -3.89
CA HIS A 86 -12.76 10.99 -4.43
C HIS A 86 -12.13 12.39 -4.49
N LYS A 87 -11.57 12.85 -3.37
CA LYS A 87 -10.89 14.15 -3.27
C LYS A 87 -9.67 14.23 -4.18
N TRP A 88 -8.93 13.14 -4.33
CA TRP A 88 -7.74 13.12 -5.18
C TRP A 88 -8.03 13.35 -6.66
N TYR A 89 -9.16 12.82 -7.16
CA TYR A 89 -9.61 12.93 -8.55
C TYR A 89 -10.48 14.18 -8.83
N GLU A 90 -10.84 14.98 -7.82
CA GLU A 90 -11.55 16.25 -8.05
C GLU A 90 -10.71 17.20 -8.92
N VAL A 91 -11.37 18.07 -9.70
CA VAL A 91 -10.73 18.95 -10.71
C VAL A 91 -9.69 19.90 -10.09
N ASP A 92 -9.89 20.28 -8.82
CA ASP A 92 -8.95 21.12 -8.06
C ASP A 92 -7.85 20.31 -7.36
N GLY A 93 -7.87 18.97 -7.47
CA GLY A 93 -6.86 18.05 -6.97
C GLY A 93 -6.64 18.17 -5.47
N HIS A 94 -7.51 17.57 -4.66
CA HIS A 94 -7.33 17.58 -3.21
C HIS A 94 -6.43 16.43 -2.79
N GLY A 95 -5.19 16.76 -2.44
CA GLY A 95 -4.20 15.81 -1.98
C GLY A 95 -2.81 16.33 -2.29
N ARG A 96 -1.88 16.11 -1.36
CA ARG A 96 -0.54 16.69 -1.38
C ARG A 96 0.27 16.41 -2.67
N TYR A 97 0.11 15.22 -3.24
CA TYR A 97 0.73 14.84 -4.50
C TYR A 97 -0.31 14.61 -5.61
N SER A 98 -1.54 15.11 -5.47
CA SER A 98 -2.52 15.08 -6.56
C SER A 98 -1.96 15.83 -7.78
N GLY A 99 -2.18 15.26 -8.96
CA GLY A 99 -1.65 15.78 -10.23
C GLY A 99 -0.16 15.53 -10.48
N ILE A 100 0.60 14.97 -9.53
CA ILE A 100 2.01 14.60 -9.72
C ILE A 100 2.35 13.14 -9.39
N ALA A 101 1.62 12.51 -8.46
CA ALA A 101 1.68 11.06 -8.27
C ALA A 101 1.01 10.36 -9.47
N PRO A 102 1.53 9.22 -9.96
CA PRO A 102 1.00 8.57 -11.14
C PRO A 102 -0.46 8.12 -11.00
N ASP A 103 -0.77 7.40 -9.93
CA ASP A 103 -2.07 6.76 -9.71
C ASP A 103 -2.43 6.67 -8.21
N TRP A 104 -3.72 6.74 -7.89
CA TRP A 104 -4.27 6.42 -6.56
C TRP A 104 -4.29 4.90 -6.30
N GLY A 105 -4.31 4.50 -5.03
CA GLY A 105 -4.40 3.08 -4.62
C GLY A 105 -3.08 2.32 -4.73
N LYS A 106 -1.97 3.06 -4.86
CA LYS A 106 -0.64 2.51 -5.09
C LYS A 106 0.29 2.78 -3.91
N PHE A 107 1.27 1.91 -3.76
CA PHE A 107 2.37 2.05 -2.82
C PHE A 107 3.60 2.56 -3.55
N TYR A 108 4.19 3.65 -3.08
CA TYR A 108 5.31 4.32 -3.71
C TYR A 108 6.48 4.53 -2.76
N GLU A 109 7.68 4.49 -3.31
CA GLU A 109 8.85 5.20 -2.77
C GLU A 109 9.03 6.53 -3.52
N LEU A 110 9.21 7.60 -2.75
CA LEU A 110 9.46 8.95 -3.25
C LEU A 110 10.96 9.21 -3.25
N ILE A 111 11.53 9.42 -4.43
CA ILE A 111 12.98 9.60 -4.62
C ILE A 111 13.27 10.99 -5.19
N GLY A 112 14.10 11.75 -4.48
CA GLY A 112 14.61 13.04 -4.90
C GLY A 112 14.20 14.18 -3.97
N HIS A 113 14.39 15.41 -4.42
CA HIS A 113 14.02 16.59 -3.65
C HIS A 113 12.51 16.80 -3.65
N ASP A 114 11.89 16.64 -2.47
CA ASP A 114 10.51 17.02 -2.18
C ASP A 114 10.49 18.35 -1.39
N PRO A 115 10.20 19.50 -2.03
CA PRO A 115 10.20 20.80 -1.37
C PRO A 115 9.03 20.99 -0.41
N ILE A 116 7.95 20.22 -0.56
CA ILE A 116 6.77 20.35 0.28
C ILE A 116 6.85 19.40 1.48
N ARG A 117 7.82 18.45 1.55
CA ARG A 117 7.88 17.33 2.55
C ARG A 117 7.49 17.72 3.96
N ASP A 118 8.07 18.81 4.43
CA ASP A 118 7.99 19.26 5.81
C ASP A 118 6.93 20.37 6.01
N ALA A 119 6.11 20.64 5.00
CA ALA A 119 5.02 21.63 5.05
C ALA A 119 3.73 21.11 5.72
N VAL A 120 3.77 19.90 6.31
CA VAL A 120 2.65 19.20 6.94
C VAL A 120 3.10 18.63 8.29
N PRO A 121 2.17 18.41 9.25
CA PRO A 121 2.52 17.79 10.52
C PRO A 121 2.92 16.31 10.33
N TRP A 122 3.95 15.90 11.08
CA TRP A 122 4.44 14.52 11.15
C TRP A 122 4.43 14.06 12.59
N GLU A 123 4.03 12.81 12.82
CA GLU A 123 4.30 12.13 14.08
C GLU A 123 5.76 11.70 14.11
N THR A 124 6.56 12.39 14.93
CA THR A 124 8.01 12.17 15.00
C THR A 124 8.35 11.18 16.11
N ILE A 125 8.96 10.05 15.73
CA ILE A 125 9.51 9.06 16.64
C ILE A 125 10.96 9.45 17.02
N ARG A 126 11.75 9.82 16.00
CA ARG A 126 13.15 10.26 16.12
C ARG A 126 13.56 11.09 14.90
N ALA A 127 14.76 11.67 14.93
CA ALA A 127 15.30 12.39 13.79
C ALA A 127 15.55 11.46 12.58
N ASP A 128 15.34 11.99 11.37
CA ASP A 128 15.69 11.30 10.12
C ASP A 128 17.18 10.97 10.07
N THR A 129 17.49 9.80 9.53
CA THR A 129 18.88 9.36 9.31
C THR A 129 19.25 9.52 7.84
N ALA A 130 20.54 9.36 7.52
CA ALA A 130 20.98 9.32 6.12
C ALA A 130 20.37 8.16 5.31
N ASN A 131 19.85 7.13 6.00
CA ASN A 131 19.21 5.97 5.40
C ASN A 131 17.68 6.10 5.35
N SER A 132 17.10 7.17 5.90
CA SER A 132 15.65 7.39 5.85
C SER A 132 15.17 7.58 4.41
N ARG A 133 14.30 6.68 3.97
CA ARG A 133 13.61 6.68 2.69
C ARG A 133 12.17 7.15 2.90
N HIS A 134 11.58 7.71 1.85
CA HIS A 134 10.23 8.28 1.89
C HIS A 134 9.26 7.32 1.20
N PHE A 135 8.29 6.83 1.96
CA PHE A 135 7.25 5.95 1.48
C PHE A 135 5.88 6.62 1.56
N LEU A 136 5.03 6.34 0.57
CA LEU A 136 3.67 6.86 0.44
C LEU A 136 2.76 5.71 0.04
N TYR A 137 1.69 5.49 0.80
CA TYR A 137 0.68 4.50 0.45
C TYR A 137 -0.70 5.13 0.44
N TYR A 138 -1.32 5.14 -0.74
CA TYR A 138 -2.73 5.48 -0.92
C TYR A 138 -3.62 4.29 -0.60
N PHE A 139 -4.33 4.36 0.52
CA PHE A 139 -5.46 3.50 0.84
C PHE A 139 -6.73 4.11 0.23
N ARG A 140 -7.91 3.54 0.52
CA ARG A 140 -9.15 3.89 -0.15
C ARG A 140 -9.58 5.28 0.28
N ASP A 141 -9.66 5.44 1.59
CA ASP A 141 -10.22 6.61 2.23
C ASP A 141 -9.14 7.49 2.87
N GLU A 142 -7.88 7.05 2.81
CA GLU A 142 -6.79 7.60 3.61
C GLU A 142 -5.45 7.47 2.89
N THR A 143 -4.50 8.31 3.30
CA THR A 143 -3.11 8.30 2.82
C THR A 143 -2.17 8.18 4.00
N LEU A 144 -1.28 7.18 3.95
CA LEU A 144 -0.22 7.02 4.94
C LEU A 144 1.14 7.36 4.33
N GLU A 145 1.94 8.13 5.06
CA GLU A 145 3.32 8.47 4.65
C GLU A 145 4.31 8.12 5.76
N PHE A 146 5.48 7.66 5.37
CA PHE A 146 6.52 7.18 6.29
C PHE A 146 7.90 7.66 5.85
N MET A 147 8.72 8.00 6.83
CA MET A 147 10.17 8.07 6.69
C MET A 147 10.76 6.88 7.44
N ALA A 148 11.33 5.91 6.72
CA ALA A 148 11.83 4.66 7.31
C ALA A 148 13.04 4.14 6.54
N GLU A 149 13.83 3.26 7.16
CA GLU A 149 15.03 2.71 6.52
C GLU A 149 14.65 1.58 5.54
N GLU A 150 13.68 0.75 5.92
CA GLU A 150 13.23 -0.41 5.15
C GLU A 150 11.74 -0.65 5.33
N TRP A 151 11.16 -1.51 4.50
CA TRP A 151 9.80 -2.01 4.67
C TRP A 151 9.75 -3.53 4.45
N SER A 152 8.77 -4.20 5.07
CA SER A 152 8.47 -5.61 4.80
C SER A 152 6.97 -5.87 4.82
N PHE A 153 6.51 -6.88 4.08
CA PHE A 153 5.10 -7.25 3.99
C PHE A 153 4.92 -8.73 4.33
N ILE A 154 3.99 -9.01 5.25
CA ILE A 154 3.69 -10.37 5.71
C ILE A 154 2.17 -10.59 5.66
N PRO A 155 1.67 -11.47 4.78
CA PRO A 155 0.29 -11.91 4.84
C PRO A 155 0.10 -12.93 5.97
N SER A 156 -0.92 -12.72 6.79
CA SER A 156 -1.37 -13.68 7.81
C SER A 156 -2.55 -14.47 7.23
N PRO A 157 -2.33 -15.70 6.73
CA PRO A 157 -3.42 -16.49 6.19
C PRO A 157 -4.47 -16.73 7.26
N THR A 158 -5.73 -16.46 6.92
CA THR A 158 -6.87 -16.80 7.76
C THR A 158 -6.95 -18.33 7.81
N VAL A 159 -6.73 -18.91 9.00
CA VAL A 159 -6.86 -20.36 9.26
C VAL A 159 -8.31 -20.81 9.09
#